data_AF-A0A074MA12-F1
#
_entry.id   AF-A0A074MA12-F1
#
_cell.length_a   1.000
_cell.length_b   1.000
_cell.length_c   1.000
_cell.angle_alpha   90.00
_cell.angle_beta   90.00
_cell.angle_gamma   90.00
#
_symmetry.space_group_name_H-M   'P 1'
#
loop_
_entity.id
_entity.type
_entity.pdbx_description
1 polymer ?
#
loop_
_entity_poly.entity_id
_entity_poly.type
_entity_poly.pdbx_seq_one_letter_code
_entity_poly.pdbx_strand_id
1 'polypeptide(L)'
;MNGASKNLLAGFAMLAIGTSALAQETAASTAANDAEAHNAIFEKAATSGLSPLSVGEMLSCSANWDRWAFIVESAADRAFTMGLRSELSARNARNRKVYWQRLARREMREDDNPSYFERMRADAASRADKQYANYASGSERGISVMMQSLGFCK
;
A
#
# COMPACT_ATOMS: atom_id res chain seq x y z
N MET A 1 -64.38 -21.02 39.18
CA MET A 1 -64.02 -20.01 38.18
C MET A 1 -62.57 -20.21 37.80
N ASN A 2 -62.33 -20.51 36.52
CA ASN A 2 -61.15 -20.27 35.66
C ASN A 2 -59.75 -20.42 36.28
N GLY A 3 -58.79 -21.18 35.73
CA GLY A 3 -58.64 -21.72 34.39
C GLY A 3 -57.17 -22.13 34.21
N ALA A 4 -56.95 -23.18 33.44
CA ALA A 4 -55.66 -23.75 33.09
C ALA A 4 -54.74 -22.76 32.35
N SER A 5 -53.42 -22.96 32.43
CA SER A 5 -52.62 -23.37 31.24
C SER A 5 -51.15 -23.59 31.59
N LYS A 6 -50.68 -24.78 31.22
CA LYS A 6 -49.28 -25.14 31.03
C LYS A 6 -48.74 -24.32 29.85
N ASN A 7 -47.59 -23.69 29.98
CA ASN A 7 -46.82 -23.25 28.81
C ASN A 7 -45.43 -23.87 28.86
N LEU A 8 -45.28 -24.95 28.09
CA LEU A 8 -44.02 -25.32 27.47
C LEU A 8 -43.55 -24.11 26.63
N LEU A 9 -42.35 -23.63 26.87
CA LEU A 9 -41.59 -22.90 25.86
C LEU A 9 -40.40 -23.79 25.48
N ALA A 10 -40.67 -24.71 24.56
CA ALA A 10 -39.67 -25.13 23.59
C ALA A 10 -39.56 -24.01 22.54
N GLY A 11 -38.36 -23.52 22.24
CA GLY A 11 -38.23 -22.47 21.25
C GLY A 11 -36.81 -22.03 20.94
N PHE A 12 -36.26 -22.62 19.88
CA PHE A 12 -35.22 -22.11 19.00
C PHE A 12 -33.80 -21.88 19.57
N ALA A 13 -33.01 -22.95 19.54
CA ALA A 13 -31.59 -22.80 19.21
C ALA A 13 -31.48 -22.30 17.76
N MET A 14 -31.30 -21.00 17.55
CA MET A 14 -30.88 -20.45 16.26
C MET A 14 -29.45 -20.91 15.99
N LEU A 15 -29.29 -21.85 15.05
CA LEU A 15 -28.00 -22.15 14.43
C LEU A 15 -27.54 -20.89 13.67
N ALA A 16 -26.67 -20.08 14.27
CA ALA A 16 -25.99 -18.95 13.63
C ALA A 16 -24.76 -19.42 12.84
N ILE A 17 -24.91 -20.41 11.96
CA ILE A 17 -23.83 -20.91 11.10
C ILE A 17 -24.18 -20.52 9.67
N GLY A 18 -23.68 -19.37 9.20
CA GLY A 18 -23.87 -18.99 7.79
C GLY A 18 -23.38 -17.61 7.37
N THR A 19 -23.20 -16.66 8.29
CA THR A 19 -22.79 -15.28 7.94
C THR A 19 -21.29 -15.11 7.73
N SER A 20 -20.47 -15.96 8.36
CA SER A 20 -19.00 -15.83 8.32
C SER A 20 -18.40 -16.16 6.96
N ALA A 21 -18.93 -17.16 6.24
CA ALA A 21 -18.37 -17.61 4.97
C ALA A 21 -18.62 -16.60 3.83
N LEU A 22 -19.86 -16.09 3.72
CA LEU A 22 -20.22 -15.05 2.75
C LEU A 22 -19.48 -13.73 3.00
N ALA A 23 -19.34 -13.32 4.26
CA ALA A 23 -18.58 -12.11 4.61
C ALA A 23 -17.07 -12.24 4.30
N GLN A 24 -16.53 -13.45 4.43
CA GLN A 24 -15.13 -13.71 4.12
C GLN A 24 -14.87 -13.77 2.60
N GLU A 25 -15.81 -14.31 1.83
CA GLU A 25 -15.75 -14.33 0.37
C GLU A 25 -15.88 -12.92 -0.24
N THR A 26 -16.79 -12.10 0.29
CA THR A 26 -16.92 -10.70 -0.16
C THR A 26 -15.70 -9.86 0.19
N ALA A 27 -15.16 -9.99 1.41
CA ALA A 27 -13.93 -9.30 1.81
C ALA A 27 -12.74 -9.69 0.93
N ALA A 28 -12.57 -10.99 0.64
CA ALA A 28 -11.50 -11.47 -0.25
C ALA A 28 -11.66 -10.95 -1.68
N SER A 29 -12.89 -10.86 -2.19
CA SER A 29 -13.18 -10.29 -3.51
C SER A 29 -12.86 -8.79 -3.57
N THR A 30 -13.25 -8.01 -2.56
CA THR A 30 -12.91 -6.58 -2.47
C THR A 30 -11.40 -6.36 -2.46
N ALA A 31 -10.67 -7.12 -1.66
CA ALA A 31 -9.23 -7.01 -1.56
C ALA A 31 -8.49 -7.36 -2.86
N ALA A 32 -8.99 -8.36 -3.60
CA ALA A 32 -8.45 -8.70 -4.92
C ALA A 32 -8.70 -7.57 -5.94
N ASN A 33 -9.89 -6.97 -5.93
CA ASN A 33 -10.21 -5.81 -6.77
C ASN A 33 -9.35 -4.60 -6.42
N ASP A 34 -9.09 -4.36 -5.13
CA ASP A 34 -8.21 -3.30 -4.68
C ASP A 34 -6.78 -3.52 -5.20
N ALA A 35 -6.25 -4.74 -5.11
CA ALA A 35 -4.93 -5.06 -5.65
C ALA A 35 -4.86 -4.84 -7.17
N GLU A 36 -5.90 -5.23 -7.92
CA GLU A 36 -6.00 -4.99 -9.36
C GLU A 36 -5.97 -3.49 -9.70
N ALA A 37 -6.74 -2.67 -8.97
CA ALA A 37 -6.74 -1.23 -9.15
C ALA A 37 -5.34 -0.61 -8.91
N HIS A 38 -4.64 -1.06 -7.87
CA HIS A 38 -3.26 -0.63 -7.59
C HIS A 38 -2.31 -1.04 -8.74
N ASN A 39 -2.41 -2.28 -9.20
CA ASN A 39 -1.60 -2.82 -10.29
C ASN A 39 -1.81 -2.04 -11.61
N ALA A 40 -3.05 -1.68 -11.94
CA ALA A 40 -3.39 -0.96 -13.16
C ALA A 40 -2.79 0.45 -13.19
N ILE A 41 -2.89 1.19 -12.09
CA ILE A 41 -2.34 2.54 -11.98
C ILE A 41 -0.80 2.49 -12.03
N PHE A 42 -0.20 1.53 -11.32
CA PHE A 42 1.25 1.32 -11.36
C PHE A 42 1.74 1.04 -12.78
N GLU A 43 1.12 0.09 -13.49
CA GLU A 43 1.56 -0.30 -14.83
C GLU A 43 1.46 0.86 -15.83
N LYS A 44 0.37 1.63 -15.76
CA LYS A 44 0.20 2.81 -16.61
C LYS A 44 1.33 3.82 -16.40
N ALA A 45 1.73 4.06 -15.16
CA ALA A 45 2.84 4.96 -14.85
C ALA A 45 4.20 4.36 -15.24
N ALA A 46 4.42 3.07 -14.96
CA ALA A 46 5.63 2.35 -15.30
C ALA A 46 5.93 2.28 -16.81
N THR A 47 4.89 2.35 -17.64
CA THR A 47 5.00 2.32 -19.11
C THR A 47 5.08 3.71 -19.75
N SER A 48 5.05 4.78 -18.96
CA SER A 48 5.08 6.17 -19.46
C SER A 48 6.43 6.62 -20.03
N GLY A 49 7.51 5.89 -19.76
CA GLY A 49 8.88 6.27 -20.12
C GLY A 49 9.49 7.36 -19.24
N LEU A 50 8.76 7.87 -18.24
CA LEU A 50 9.27 8.82 -17.26
C LEU A 50 10.16 8.09 -16.24
N SER A 51 11.26 8.75 -15.86
CA SER A 51 12.15 8.27 -14.80
C SER A 51 12.77 9.44 -14.02
N PRO A 52 13.19 9.22 -12.76
CA PRO A 52 13.88 10.22 -11.94
C PRO A 52 15.18 10.69 -12.60
N LEU A 53 15.37 12.00 -12.74
CA LEU A 53 16.56 12.58 -13.38
C LEU A 53 17.48 13.30 -12.39
N SER A 54 16.95 13.75 -11.26
CA SER A 54 17.68 14.49 -10.23
C SER A 54 17.87 13.68 -8.94
N VAL A 55 18.87 14.06 -8.14
CA VAL A 55 19.11 13.49 -6.80
C VAL A 55 17.85 13.56 -5.93
N GLY A 56 17.13 14.69 -5.96
CA GLY A 56 15.91 14.88 -5.18
C GLY A 56 14.78 13.94 -5.61
N GLU A 57 14.61 13.69 -6.91
CA GLU A 57 13.64 12.73 -7.43
C GLU A 57 14.02 11.29 -7.08
N MET A 58 15.30 10.93 -7.20
CA MET A 58 15.79 9.62 -6.78
C MET A 58 15.56 9.39 -5.28
N LEU A 59 15.85 10.37 -4.43
CA LEU A 59 15.56 10.28 -3.00
C LEU A 59 14.05 10.19 -2.71
N SER A 60 13.23 10.91 -3.48
CA SER A 60 11.76 10.80 -3.38
C SER A 60 11.27 9.41 -3.75
N CYS A 61 11.84 8.80 -4.80
CA CYS A 61 11.57 7.41 -5.15
C CYS A 61 12.00 6.44 -4.07
N SER A 62 13.20 6.63 -3.50
CA SER A 62 13.66 5.83 -2.37
C SER A 62 12.68 5.88 -1.21
N ALA A 63 12.19 7.08 -0.85
CA ALA A 63 11.30 7.28 0.28
C ALA A 63 9.89 6.70 0.02
N ASN A 64 9.33 6.87 -1.19
CA ASN A 64 8.05 6.29 -1.54
C ASN A 64 8.09 4.75 -1.56
N TRP A 65 9.17 4.14 -2.07
CA TRP A 65 9.34 2.69 -1.99
C TRP A 65 9.50 2.17 -0.56
N ASP A 66 10.10 2.95 0.35
CA ASP A 66 10.18 2.62 1.77
C ASP A 66 8.79 2.62 2.44
N ARG A 67 7.96 3.63 2.14
CA ARG A 67 6.58 3.67 2.63
C ARG A 67 5.72 2.57 2.03
N TRP A 68 5.90 2.25 0.76
CA TRP A 68 5.21 1.13 0.13
C TRP A 68 5.59 -0.22 0.77
N ALA A 69 6.87 -0.44 1.07
CA ALA A 69 7.29 -1.65 1.80
C ALA A 69 6.53 -1.78 3.14
N PHE A 70 6.48 -0.68 3.90
CA PHE A 70 5.72 -0.64 5.16
C PHE A 70 4.22 -0.91 4.96
N ILE A 71 3.58 -0.31 3.96
CA ILE A 71 2.15 -0.55 3.63
C ILE A 71 1.90 -2.04 3.38
N VAL A 72 2.71 -2.67 2.52
CA VAL A 72 2.52 -4.09 2.17
C VAL A 72 2.81 -5.01 3.35
N GLU A 73 3.79 -4.68 4.19
CA GLU A 73 4.15 -5.49 5.36
C GLU A 73 3.15 -5.37 6.51
N SER A 74 2.50 -4.21 6.64
CA SER A 74 1.49 -3.95 7.67
C SER A 74 0.06 -4.23 7.21
N ALA A 75 -0.14 -4.59 5.94
CA ALA A 75 -1.45 -4.92 5.40
C ALA A 75 -2.06 -6.12 6.14
N ALA A 76 -3.22 -5.89 6.76
CA ALA A 76 -3.98 -6.96 7.42
C ALA A 76 -4.59 -7.94 6.40
N ASP A 77 -4.83 -7.48 5.17
CA ASP A 77 -5.46 -8.26 4.12
C ASP A 77 -4.43 -9.04 3.28
N ARG A 78 -4.41 -10.36 3.44
CA ARG A 78 -3.54 -11.24 2.65
C ARG A 78 -3.94 -11.30 1.18
N ALA A 79 -5.23 -11.28 0.85
CA ALA A 79 -5.70 -11.36 -0.53
C ALA A 79 -5.23 -10.14 -1.33
N PHE A 80 -5.24 -8.95 -0.71
CA PHE A 80 -4.64 -7.75 -1.28
C PHE A 80 -3.15 -7.98 -1.59
N THR A 81 -2.34 -8.37 -0.59
CA THR A 81 -0.89 -8.54 -0.79
C THR A 81 -0.53 -9.64 -1.80
N MET A 82 -1.34 -10.70 -1.89
CA MET A 82 -1.16 -11.79 -2.85
C MET A 82 -1.59 -11.41 -4.27
N GLY A 83 -2.58 -10.52 -4.41
CA GLY A 83 -3.05 -10.00 -5.69
C GLY A 83 -2.14 -8.94 -6.30
N LEU A 84 -1.21 -8.37 -5.52
CA LEU A 84 -0.24 -7.41 -6.04
C LEU A 84 0.74 -8.08 -7.00
N ARG A 85 1.13 -7.32 -8.04
CA ARG A 85 2.22 -7.71 -8.92
C ARG A 85 3.53 -7.90 -8.16
N SER A 86 4.41 -8.76 -8.69
CA SER A 86 5.71 -9.06 -8.08
C SER A 86 6.56 -7.80 -7.84
N GLU A 87 6.46 -6.83 -8.73
CA GLU A 87 7.13 -5.53 -8.65
C GLU A 87 6.63 -4.67 -7.48
N LEU A 88 5.40 -4.90 -7.02
CA LEU A 88 4.82 -4.22 -5.86
C LEU A 88 4.97 -5.02 -4.56
N SER A 89 5.64 -6.17 -4.59
CA SER A 89 5.92 -6.92 -3.36
C SER A 89 6.79 -6.13 -2.37
N ALA A 90 6.61 -6.35 -1.07
CA ALA A 90 7.43 -5.75 -0.02
C ALA A 90 8.93 -5.99 -0.22
N ARG A 91 9.31 -7.17 -0.71
CA ARG A 91 10.72 -7.49 -1.04
C ARG A 91 11.24 -6.59 -2.15
N ASN A 92 10.49 -6.44 -3.25
CA ASN A 92 10.91 -5.58 -4.34
C ASN A 92 10.92 -4.10 -3.92
N ALA A 93 9.96 -3.68 -3.10
CA ALA A 93 9.91 -2.33 -2.54
C ALA A 93 11.19 -1.98 -1.76
N ARG A 94 11.66 -2.87 -0.89
CA ARG A 94 12.95 -2.71 -0.19
C ARG A 94 14.14 -2.63 -1.14
N ASN A 95 14.16 -3.45 -2.19
CA ASN A 95 15.22 -3.42 -3.19
C ASN A 95 15.22 -2.08 -3.95
N ARG A 96 14.04 -1.57 -4.33
CA ARG A 96 13.89 -0.31 -5.05
C ARG A 96 14.25 0.89 -4.20
N LYS A 97 13.88 0.89 -2.92
CA LYS A 97 14.40 1.86 -1.93
C LYS A 97 15.92 1.95 -2.00
N VAL A 98 16.61 0.83 -1.81
CA VAL A 98 18.08 0.79 -1.78
C VAL A 98 18.69 1.19 -3.13
N TYR A 99 18.10 0.74 -4.24
CA TYR A 99 18.53 1.09 -5.58
C TYR A 99 18.56 2.61 -5.80
N TRP A 100 17.43 3.27 -5.52
CA TRP A 100 17.31 4.71 -5.71
C TRP A 100 18.18 5.51 -4.76
N GLN A 101 18.30 5.08 -3.50
CA GLN A 101 19.22 5.71 -2.54
C GLN A 101 20.68 5.63 -3.01
N ARG A 102 21.10 4.50 -3.59
CA ARG A 102 22.45 4.32 -4.14
C ARG A 102 22.68 5.16 -5.38
N LEU A 103 21.69 5.25 -6.28
CA LEU A 103 21.79 6.13 -7.44
C LEU A 103 21.89 7.59 -7.03
N ALA A 104 21.06 8.05 -6.10
CA ALA A 104 21.13 9.42 -5.58
C ALA A 104 22.52 9.77 -5.03
N ARG A 105 23.14 8.84 -4.29
CA ARG A 105 24.52 9.02 -3.77
C ARG A 105 25.55 9.10 -4.89
N ARG A 106 25.45 8.24 -5.92
CA ARG A 106 26.35 8.25 -7.07
C ARG A 106 26.20 9.51 -7.92
N GLU A 107 24.96 9.97 -8.13
CA GLU A 107 24.67 11.17 -8.92
C GLU A 107 25.19 12.43 -8.23
N MET A 108 25.16 12.46 -6.90
CA MET A 108 25.83 13.50 -6.13
C MET A 108 27.37 13.45 -6.22
N ARG A 109 27.96 12.47 -6.92
CA ARG A 109 29.42 12.32 -7.11
C ARG A 109 30.26 12.45 -5.83
N GLU A 110 29.71 12.02 -4.69
CA GLU A 110 30.35 12.23 -3.37
C GLU A 110 30.78 13.70 -3.14
N ASP A 111 30.05 14.70 -3.66
CA ASP A 111 30.28 16.09 -3.24
C ASP A 111 30.07 16.14 -1.72
N ASP A 112 31.17 16.45 -1.04
CA ASP A 112 31.50 16.11 0.35
C ASP A 112 30.77 17.00 1.37
N ASN A 113 29.50 17.32 1.07
CA ASN A 113 28.60 17.95 2.00
C ASN A 113 27.53 16.95 2.46
N PRO A 114 27.87 16.04 3.41
CA PRO A 114 26.93 15.15 4.05
C PRO A 114 25.66 15.86 4.53
N SER A 115 25.78 17.10 5.02
CA SER A 115 24.62 17.85 5.52
C SER A 115 23.61 18.20 4.41
N TYR A 116 24.07 18.44 3.18
CA TYR A 116 23.19 18.72 2.05
C TYR A 116 22.43 17.47 1.59
N PHE A 117 23.12 16.33 1.44
CA PHE A 117 22.48 15.06 1.10
C PHE A 117 21.44 14.67 2.16
N GLU A 118 21.80 14.80 3.43
CA GLU A 118 20.93 14.45 4.54
C GLU A 118 19.68 15.34 4.62
N ARG A 119 19.82 16.64 4.34
CA ARG A 119 18.67 17.54 4.20
C ARG A 119 17.74 17.12 3.06
N MET A 120 18.27 16.84 1.87
CA MET A 120 17.43 16.39 0.75
C MET A 120 16.74 15.05 1.06
N ARG A 121 17.43 14.14 1.76
CA ARG A 121 16.86 12.87 2.20
C ARG A 121 15.73 13.08 3.19
N ALA A 122 15.90 13.98 4.15
CA ALA A 122 14.86 14.34 5.12
C ALA A 122 13.64 14.99 4.44
N ASP A 123 13.87 15.90 3.47
CA ASP A 123 12.80 16.53 2.70
C ASP A 123 12.01 15.49 1.87
N ALA A 124 12.72 14.56 1.22
CA ALA A 124 12.10 13.45 0.48
C ALA A 124 11.27 12.54 1.40
N ALA A 125 11.79 12.21 2.59
CA ALA A 125 11.05 11.42 3.59
C ALA A 125 9.79 12.15 4.06
N SER A 126 9.89 13.45 4.37
CA SER A 126 8.75 14.27 4.78
C SER A 126 7.65 14.33 3.71
N ARG A 127 8.03 14.43 2.43
CA ARG A 127 7.07 14.38 1.31
C ARG A 127 6.42 13.00 1.18
N ALA A 128 7.21 11.93 1.29
CA ALA A 128 6.69 10.57 1.26
C ALA A 128 5.74 10.28 2.45
N ASP A 129 5.99 10.85 3.63
CA ASP A 129 5.10 10.74 4.78
C ASP A 129 3.73 11.39 4.51
N LYS A 130 3.72 12.57 3.88
CA LYS A 130 2.46 13.23 3.45
C LYS A 130 1.73 12.39 2.41
N GLN A 131 2.46 11.81 1.45
CA GLN A 131 1.88 10.95 0.43
C GLN A 131 1.32 9.65 1.03
N TYR A 132 2.04 9.05 1.98
CA TYR A 132 1.57 7.92 2.77
C TYR A 132 0.30 8.26 3.54
N ALA A 133 0.23 9.42 4.21
CA ALA A 133 -0.97 9.84 4.93
C ALA A 133 -2.19 9.97 3.99
N ASN A 134 -2.00 10.55 2.80
CA ASN A 134 -3.06 10.66 1.80
C ASN A 134 -3.50 9.29 1.24
N TYR A 135 -2.56 8.36 1.10
CA TYR A 135 -2.86 6.98 0.74
C TYR A 135 -3.66 6.27 1.85
N ALA A 136 -3.19 6.38 3.10
CA ALA A 136 -3.79 5.75 4.27
C ALA A 136 -5.19 6.28 4.58
N SER A 137 -5.54 7.48 4.11
CA SER A 137 -6.90 8.01 4.20
C SER A 137 -7.91 7.28 3.29
N GLY A 138 -7.45 6.37 2.43
CA GLY A 138 -8.28 5.64 1.45
C GLY A 138 -8.80 6.51 0.30
N SER A 139 -8.24 7.70 0.09
CA SER A 139 -8.69 8.58 -1.00
C SER A 139 -8.24 8.04 -2.35
N GLU A 140 -9.12 8.05 -3.36
CA GLU A 140 -8.78 7.64 -4.72
C GLU A 140 -7.56 8.42 -5.26
N ARG A 141 -7.50 9.71 -4.95
CA ARG A 141 -6.36 10.56 -5.30
C ARG A 141 -5.08 10.09 -4.60
N GLY A 142 -5.13 9.74 -3.32
CA GLY A 142 -3.98 9.25 -2.55
C GLY A 142 -3.43 7.94 -3.11
N ILE A 143 -4.33 6.99 -3.40
CA ILE A 143 -4.01 5.72 -4.08
C ILE A 143 -3.35 6.01 -5.43
N SER A 144 -4.00 6.85 -6.25
CA SER A 144 -3.52 7.16 -7.59
C SER A 144 -2.13 7.80 -7.58
N VAL A 145 -1.90 8.79 -6.72
CA VAL A 145 -0.59 9.46 -6.59
C VAL A 145 0.48 8.50 -6.08
N MET A 146 0.17 7.66 -5.10
CA MET A 146 1.10 6.64 -4.61
C MET A 146 1.52 5.69 -5.72
N MET A 147 0.56 5.07 -6.39
CA MET A 147 0.85 4.06 -7.40
C MET A 147 1.52 4.64 -8.64
N GLN A 148 1.16 5.86 -9.06
CA GLN A 148 1.86 6.56 -10.13
C GLN A 148 3.31 6.84 -9.78
N SER A 149 3.57 7.32 -8.56
CA SER A 149 4.93 7.58 -8.08
C SER A 149 5.77 6.32 -8.13
N LEU A 150 5.26 5.19 -7.62
CA LEU A 150 5.96 3.90 -7.67
C LEU A 150 6.21 3.44 -9.11
N GLY A 151 5.26 3.67 -10.01
CA GLY A 151 5.40 3.35 -11.43
C GLY A 151 6.51 4.17 -12.12
N PHE A 152 6.56 5.48 -11.91
CA PHE A 152 7.67 6.31 -12.42
C PHE A 152 9.03 5.95 -11.80
N CYS A 153 9.00 5.45 -10.56
CA CYS A 153 10.16 4.98 -9.83
C CYS A 153 10.45 3.48 -10.07
N LYS A 154 9.92 2.86 -11.12
CA LYS A 154 10.02 1.40 -11.34
C LYS A 154 11.44 0.90 -11.46
#